data_AF-A0A8T5SJ26-F1
#
_entry.id   AF-A0A8T5SJ26-F1
#
_cell.length_a   1.000
_cell.length_b   1.000
_cell.length_c   1.000
_cell.angle_alpha   90.00
_cell.angle_beta   90.00
_cell.angle_gamma   90.00
#
_symmetry.space_group_name_H-M   'P 1'
#
loop_
_entity.id
_entity.type
_entity.pdbx_description
1 polymer ?
#
loop_
_entity_poly.entity_id
_entity_poly.type
_entity_poly.pdbx_seq_one_letter_code
_entity_poly.pdbx_strand_id
1 'polypeptide(L)' 'MGKGLALFGLILIILGILPLFMPMIGLGAFVSYFYMLGLFEIDLAGYLFSELMLILLGLGVVLLIVGAVK' A
#
# COMPACT_ATOMS: atom_id res chain seq x y z
N MET A 1 -23.53 -4.73 -0.16
CA MET A 1 -22.23 -5.29 0.28
C MET A 1 -21.02 -4.55 -0.30
N GLY A 2 -21.14 -3.74 -1.38
CA GLY A 2 -20.00 -3.04 -1.99
C GLY A 2 -19.30 -2.02 -1.10
N LYS A 3 -20.02 -1.32 -0.22
CA LYS A 3 -19.42 -0.37 0.75
C LYS A 3 -18.30 -0.98 1.60
N GLY A 4 -18.43 -2.25 2.00
CA GLY A 4 -17.39 -2.95 2.76
C GLY A 4 -16.15 -3.24 1.92
N LEU A 5 -16.35 -3.59 0.64
CA LEU A 5 -15.25 -3.78 -0.31
C LEU A 5 -14.52 -2.46 -0.57
N ALA A 6 -15.25 -1.34 -0.65
CA ALA A 6 -14.67 -0.02 -0.82
C ALA A 6 -13.79 0.37 0.36
N LEU A 7 -14.29 0.14 1.58
CA LEU A 7 -13.54 0.35 2.83
C LEU A 7 -12.29 -0.53 2.89
N PHE A 8 -12.41 -1.80 2.51
CA PHE A 8 -11.27 -2.70 2.48
C PHE A 8 -10.22 -2.25 1.45
N GLY A 9 -10.65 -1.83 0.25
CA GLY A 9 -9.76 -1.25 -0.76
C GLY A 9 -9.02 -0.01 -0.24
N LEU A 10 -9.71 0.88 0.46
CA LEU A 10 -9.10 2.05 1.10
C LEU A 10 -8.04 1.66 2.13
N ILE A 11 -8.32 0.64 2.97
CA ILE A 11 -7.36 0.14 3.96
C ILE A 11 -6.09 -0.38 3.28
N LEU A 12 -6.22 -1.16 2.20
CA LEU A 12 -5.04 -1.65 1.46
C LEU A 12 -4.20 -0.51 0.90
N ILE A 13 -4.84 0.53 0.34
CA ILE A 13 -4.13 1.72 -0.15
C ILE A 13 -3.34 2.38 0.99
N ILE A 14 -3.98 2.59 2.14
CA ILE A 14 -3.32 3.18 3.31
C ILE A 14 -2.12 2.33 3.73
N LEU A 15 -2.28 1.02 3.83
CA LEU A 15 -1.20 0.10 4.20
C LEU A 15 -0.06 0.08 3.16
N GLY A 16 -0.35 0.25 1.87
CA GLY A 16 0.67 0.32 0.82
C GLY A 16 1.49 1.62 0.85
N ILE A 17 0.93 2.72 1.35
CA ILE A 17 1.62 4.03 1.43
C ILE A 17 2.31 4.22 2.79
N LEU A 18 1.77 3.62 3.86
CA LEU A 18 2.27 3.77 5.23
C LEU A 18 3.81 3.59 5.39
N PRO A 19 4.47 2.64 4.71
CA PRO A 19 5.92 2.44 4.82
C PRO A 19 6.76 3.65 4.44
N LEU A 20 6.25 4.55 3.58
CA LEU A 20 6.98 5.75 3.16
C LEU A 20 7.16 6.76 4.29
N PHE A 21 6.20 6.81 5.21
CA PHE A 21 6.17 7.81 6.29
C PHE A 21 6.76 7.30 7.60
N MET A 22 6.71 6.00 7.85
CA MET A 22 7.16 5.39 9.11
C MET A 22 8.64 5.65 9.44
N PRO A 23 9.59 5.63 8.48
CA PRO A 23 10.97 6.03 8.75
C PRO A 23 11.11 7.48 9.21
N MET A 24 10.28 8.40 8.73
CA MET A 24 10.34 9.83 9.06
C MET A 24 9.99 10.10 10.53
N ILE A 25 9.21 9.21 11.16
CA ILE A 25 8.80 9.30 12.56
C ILE A 25 9.58 8.33 13.48
N GLY A 26 10.67 7.73 12.97
CA GLY A 26 11.52 6.81 13.75
C GLY A 26 10.95 5.39 13.91
N LEU A 27 9.89 5.04 13.19
CA LEU A 27 9.23 3.73 13.25
C LEU A 27 9.54 2.83 12.05
N GLY A 28 10.63 3.09 11.32
CA GLY A 28 11.02 2.33 10.12
C GLY A 28 11.17 0.82 10.35
N ALA A 29 11.57 0.39 11.54
CA ALA A 29 11.70 -1.03 11.88
C ALA A 29 10.39 -1.81 11.70
N PHE A 30 9.24 -1.18 12.01
CA PHE A 30 7.92 -1.81 11.92
C PHE A 30 7.43 -2.05 10.48
N VAL A 31 8.02 -1.36 9.50
CA VAL A 31 7.68 -1.50 8.08
C VAL A 31 8.80 -2.12 7.27
N SER A 32 9.89 -2.56 7.91
CA SER A 32 11.02 -3.21 7.24
C SER A 32 10.60 -4.44 6.44
N TYR A 33 9.56 -5.16 6.88
CA TYR A 33 9.03 -6.32 6.17
C TYR A 33 8.50 -5.99 4.77
N PHE A 34 8.08 -4.74 4.52
CA PHE A 34 7.64 -4.31 3.18
C PHE A 34 8.77 -4.31 2.16
N TYR A 35 10.01 -4.17 2.61
CA TYR A 35 11.21 -4.13 1.77
C TYR A 35 12.03 -5.43 1.86
N MET A 36 11.69 -6.32 2.80
CA MET A 36 12.49 -7.51 3.13
C MET A 36 12.67 -8.49 1.97
N LEU A 37 11.67 -8.62 1.08
CA LEU A 37 11.79 -9.51 -0.07
C LEU A 37 12.80 -8.97 -1.10
N GLY A 38 12.92 -7.65 -1.23
CA GLY A 38 13.92 -6.98 -2.08
C GLY A 38 13.97 -7.42 -3.55
N LEU A 39 12.94 -8.12 -4.05
CA LEU A 39 12.95 -8.73 -5.38
C LEU A 39 12.74 -7.68 -6.47
N PHE A 40 11.76 -6.81 -6.28
CA PHE A 40 11.42 -5.73 -7.19
C PHE A 40 11.07 -4.46 -6.42
N GLU A 41 11.77 -3.37 -6.77
CA GLU A 41 11.56 -2.04 -6.22
C GLU A 41 11.55 -1.02 -7.36
N ILE A 42 10.73 0.01 -7.22
CA ILE A 42 10.68 1.13 -8.17
C ILE A 42 10.80 2.44 -7.41
N ASP A 43 11.67 3.33 -7.90
CA ASP A 43 11.70 4.71 -7.44
C ASP A 43 10.61 5.49 -8.16
N LEU A 44 9.68 6.04 -7.38
CA LEU A 44 8.57 6.84 -7.89
C LEU A 44 8.48 8.13 -7.08
N ALA A 45 8.74 9.25 -7.76
CA ALA A 45 8.76 10.59 -7.15
C ALA A 45 9.72 10.72 -5.95
N GLY A 46 10.86 10.03 -5.97
CA GLY A 46 11.87 10.06 -4.90
C GLY A 46 11.56 9.14 -3.72
N TYR A 47 10.55 8.29 -3.86
CA TYR A 47 10.16 7.29 -2.87
C TYR A 47 10.36 5.89 -3.45
N LEU A 48 10.96 5.01 -2.65
CA LEU A 48 11.16 3.61 -3.02
C LEU A 48 9.91 2.81 -2.70
N PHE A 49 9.25 2.28 -3.72
CA PHE A 49 8.10 1.39 -3.60
C PHE A 49 8.54 -0.05 -3.84
N SER A 50 8.24 -0.93 -2.89
CA SER A 50 8.42 -2.37 -3.06
C SER A 50 7.25 -3.00 -3.81
N GLU A 51 7.47 -4.19 -4.35
CA GLU A 51 6.42 -5.02 -4.95
C GLU A 51 5.17 -5.16 -4.06
N LEU A 52 5.35 -5.42 -2.77
CA LEU A 52 4.23 -5.57 -1.83
C LEU A 52 3.41 -4.28 -1.73
N MET A 53 4.08 -3.12 -1.64
CA MET A 53 3.42 -1.82 -1.59
C MET A 53 2.61 -1.57 -2.86
N LEU A 54 3.18 -1.89 -4.03
CA LEU A 54 2.51 -1.75 -5.32
C LEU A 54 1.31 -2.69 -5.47
N ILE A 55 1.41 -3.94 -5.00
CA ILE A 55 0.29 -4.89 -5.01
C ILE A 55 -0.86 -4.37 -4.14
N LEU A 56 -0.56 -3.90 -2.92
CA LEU A 56 -1.58 -3.35 -2.02
C LEU A 56 -2.25 -2.11 -2.62
N LEU A 57 -1.47 -1.22 -3.25
CA LEU A 57 -1.98 -0.04 -3.94
C LEU A 57 -2.88 -0.42 -5.13
N GLY A 58 -2.39 -1.28 -6.02
CA GLY A 58 -3.11 -1.69 -7.21
C GLY A 58 -4.40 -2.44 -6.89
N LEU A 59 -4.32 -3.46 -6.02
CA LEU A 59 -5.48 -4.21 -5.57
C LEU A 59 -6.45 -3.33 -4.78
N GLY A 60 -5.92 -2.46 -3.92
CA GLY A 60 -6.72 -1.51 -3.15
C GLY A 60 -7.55 -0.58 -4.02
N VAL A 61 -6.96 -0.02 -5.08
CA VAL A 61 -7.68 0.82 -6.06
C VAL A 61 -8.78 0.02 -6.77
N VAL A 62 -8.50 -1.21 -7.22
CA VAL A 62 -9.51 -2.07 -7.86
C VAL A 62 -10.68 -2.34 -6.92
N LEU A 63 -10.41 -2.75 -5.68
CA LEU A 63 -11.45 -3.06 -4.71
C LEU A 63 -12.24 -1.81 -4.29
N LEU A 64 -11.58 -0.66 -4.19
CA LEU A 64 -12.22 0.63 -3.93
C LEU A 64 -13.24 0.96 -5.03
N ILE A 65 -12.82 0.90 -6.30
CA ILE A 65 -13.69 1.21 -7.44
C ILE A 65 -14.85 0.21 -7.52
N VAL A 66 -14.58 -1.09 -7.47
CA VAL A 66 -15.63 -2.13 -7.53
C VAL A 66 -16.62 -1.97 -6.38
N GLY A 67 -16.13 -1.64 -5.19
CA GLY A 67 -16.98 -1.44 -4.01
C GLY A 67 -17.78 -0.14 -4.04
N ALA A 68 -17.29 0.89 -4.73
CA ALA A 68 -18.00 2.15 -4.89
C ALA A 68 -19.08 2.10 -5.97
N VAL A 69 -18.88 1.27 -7.00
CA VAL A 69 -19.82 1.13 -8.14
C VAL A 69 -20.94 0.13 -7.86
N LYS A 70 -20.75 -0.84 -6.96
CA LYS A 70 -21.75 -1.87 -6.60
C LYS A 70 -22.42 -1.63 -5.24
#